data_AF-A0AAU7XC94-F1
#
_entry.id   AF-A0AAU7XC94-F1
#
_cell.length_a   1.000
_cell.length_b   1.000
_cell.length_c   1.000
_cell.angle_alpha   90.00
_cell.angle_beta   90.00
_cell.angle_gamma   90.00
#
_symmetry.space_group_name_H-M   'P 1'
#
loop_
_entity.id
_entity.type
_entity.pdbx_description
1 polymer ?
#
loop_
_entity_poly.entity_id
_entity_poly.type
_entity_poly.pdbx_seq_one_letter_code
_entity_poly.pdbx_strand_id
1 'polypeptide(L)'
;MAEVDAAVERLKAAHYVVVIYDGAELGALGAELVQGLVKDLNLVTRATTLPAPGPYQGRAANLVSAWTTGGPLRVGFGRGYPAFDPWAYDADRLVASGEADAVVWVAPLGPDLPAWEGRRPTVALVAPGTAVDADVVIEVGVPGVHHGASIVDDLRDGFAWIEPSAPADLPTAAAVLDGIAARLAPHRRGGHA
;
A
#
# COMPACT_ATOMS: atom_id res chain seq x y z
N MET A 1 -13.01 -36.04 4.14
CA MET A 1 -12.72 -36.55 2.77
C MET A 1 -13.93 -36.51 1.86
N ALA A 2 -15.07 -37.13 2.22
CA ALA A 2 -16.28 -37.11 1.36
C ALA A 2 -16.75 -35.70 0.93
N GLU A 3 -16.64 -34.69 1.81
CA GLU A 3 -16.97 -33.29 1.47
C GLU A 3 -15.99 -32.67 0.47
N VAL A 4 -14.72 -33.02 0.57
CA VAL A 4 -13.67 -32.58 -0.38
C VAL A 4 -13.91 -33.22 -1.74
N ASP A 5 -14.23 -34.51 -1.80
CA ASP A 5 -14.56 -35.19 -3.05
C ASP A 5 -15.80 -34.55 -3.70
N ALA A 6 -16.82 -34.24 -2.90
CA ALA A 6 -18.01 -33.55 -3.37
C ALA A 6 -17.73 -32.11 -3.85
N ALA A 7 -16.72 -31.43 -3.30
CA ALA A 7 -16.29 -30.12 -3.80
C ALA A 7 -15.54 -30.26 -5.12
N VAL A 8 -14.62 -31.22 -5.23
CA VAL A 8 -13.85 -31.50 -6.46
C VAL A 8 -14.79 -31.78 -7.63
N GLU A 9 -15.79 -32.65 -7.44
CA GLU A 9 -16.72 -32.99 -8.53
C GLU A 9 -17.59 -31.80 -8.94
N ARG A 10 -18.00 -30.95 -7.99
CA ARG A 10 -18.71 -29.69 -8.31
C ARG A 10 -17.84 -28.71 -9.09
N LEU A 11 -16.57 -28.55 -8.70
CA LEU A 11 -15.64 -27.63 -9.36
C LEU A 11 -15.31 -28.10 -10.78
N LYS A 12 -15.09 -29.40 -10.99
CA LYS A 12 -14.87 -29.98 -12.33
C LYS A 12 -16.08 -29.81 -13.25
N ALA A 13 -17.29 -29.94 -12.72
CA ALA A 13 -18.52 -29.81 -13.49
C ALA A 13 -18.88 -28.35 -13.83
N ALA A 14 -18.24 -27.37 -13.20
CA ALA A 14 -18.49 -25.96 -13.47
C ALA A 14 -17.92 -25.54 -14.84
N HIS A 15 -18.61 -24.64 -15.54
CA HIS A 15 -18.11 -24.04 -16.78
C HIS A 15 -17.03 -22.98 -16.54
N TYR A 16 -17.12 -22.29 -15.40
CA TYR A 16 -16.19 -21.22 -15.02
C TYR A 16 -16.14 -21.11 -13.50
N VAL A 17 -14.96 -21.30 -12.92
CA VAL A 17 -14.71 -21.24 -11.48
C VAL A 17 -14.05 -19.90 -11.14
N VAL A 18 -14.52 -19.25 -10.08
CA VAL A 18 -13.86 -18.07 -9.50
C VAL A 18 -13.53 -18.39 -8.05
N VAL A 19 -12.26 -18.29 -7.69
CA VAL A 19 -11.80 -18.43 -6.30
C VAL A 19 -11.60 -17.04 -5.72
N ILE A 20 -12.45 -16.67 -4.76
CA ILE A 20 -12.41 -15.37 -4.07
C ILE A 20 -11.71 -15.58 -2.72
N TYR A 21 -10.75 -14.71 -2.38
CA TYR A 21 -10.01 -14.82 -1.13
C TYR A 21 -9.48 -13.47 -0.65
N ASP A 22 -9.27 -13.32 0.66
CA ASP A 22 -8.48 -12.22 1.23
C ASP A 22 -7.02 -12.67 1.38
N GLY A 23 -6.11 -11.93 0.74
CA GLY A 23 -4.67 -12.20 0.83
C GLY A 23 -4.11 -11.97 2.24
N ALA A 24 -4.71 -11.08 3.03
CA ALA A 24 -4.28 -10.82 4.40
C ALA A 24 -4.62 -11.99 5.33
N GLU A 25 -5.79 -12.62 5.15
CA GLU A 25 -6.22 -13.78 5.95
C GLU A 25 -5.39 -15.03 5.59
N LEU A 26 -5.18 -15.28 4.30
CA LEU A 26 -4.46 -16.47 3.85
C LEU A 26 -2.94 -16.38 3.99
N GLY A 27 -2.40 -15.16 4.03
CA GLY A 27 -0.97 -14.91 3.95
C GLY A 27 -0.35 -15.40 2.62
N ALA A 28 0.97 -15.25 2.51
CA ALA A 28 1.70 -15.56 1.28
C ALA A 28 1.56 -17.03 0.84
N LEU A 29 1.68 -17.97 1.79
CA LEU A 29 1.61 -19.41 1.50
C LEU A 29 0.19 -19.84 1.13
N GLY A 30 -0.84 -19.34 1.82
CA GLY A 30 -2.22 -19.64 1.48
C GLY A 30 -2.61 -19.09 0.12
N ALA A 31 -2.15 -17.87 -0.21
CA ALA A 31 -2.31 -17.30 -1.53
C ALA A 31 -1.62 -18.16 -2.61
N GLU A 32 -0.40 -18.65 -2.36
CA GLU A 32 0.31 -19.54 -3.29
C GLU A 32 -0.46 -20.86 -3.52
N LEU A 33 -1.02 -21.46 -2.46
CA LEU A 33 -1.86 -22.66 -2.58
C LEU A 33 -3.12 -22.41 -3.42
N VAL A 34 -3.77 -21.26 -3.26
CA VAL A 34 -4.92 -20.86 -4.08
C VAL A 34 -4.53 -20.74 -5.55
N GLN A 35 -3.39 -20.11 -5.85
CA GLN A 35 -2.88 -20.00 -7.22
C GLN A 35 -2.57 -21.38 -7.81
N GLY A 36 -1.97 -22.28 -7.03
CA GLY A 36 -1.74 -23.68 -7.41
C GLY A 36 -3.04 -24.43 -7.73
N LEU A 37 -4.05 -24.32 -6.86
CA LEU A 37 -5.36 -24.93 -7.08
C LEU A 37 -6.02 -24.42 -8.37
N VAL A 38 -6.01 -23.11 -8.61
CA VAL A 38 -6.59 -22.53 -9.83
C VAL A 38 -5.82 -22.98 -11.07
N LYS A 39 -4.50 -23.12 -10.99
CA LYS A 39 -3.68 -23.70 -12.06
C LYS A 39 -4.10 -25.13 -12.37
N ASP A 40 -4.29 -25.97 -11.35
CA ASP A 40 -4.70 -27.37 -11.52
C ASP A 40 -6.13 -27.50 -12.06
N LEU A 41 -7.06 -26.65 -11.59
CA LEU A 41 -8.42 -26.59 -12.11
C LEU A 41 -8.45 -26.21 -13.60
N ASN A 42 -7.52 -25.37 -14.07
CA ASN A 42 -7.42 -25.00 -15.47
C ASN A 42 -7.02 -26.15 -16.41
N LEU A 43 -6.60 -27.30 -15.88
CA LEU A 43 -6.41 -28.53 -16.66
C LEU A 43 -7.72 -29.20 -17.08
N VAL A 44 -8.82 -28.91 -16.39
CA VAL A 44 -10.12 -29.61 -16.57
C VAL A 44 -11.30 -28.67 -16.82
N THR A 45 -11.26 -27.43 -16.34
CA THR A 45 -12.26 -26.39 -16.60
C THR A 45 -11.59 -25.01 -16.75
N ARG A 46 -12.34 -23.91 -16.84
CA ARG A 46 -11.78 -22.55 -16.74
C ARG A 46 -11.88 -22.08 -15.29
N ALA A 47 -10.77 -21.60 -14.74
CA ALA A 47 -10.73 -21.07 -13.40
C ALA A 47 -9.91 -19.77 -13.33
N THR A 48 -10.29 -18.87 -12.44
CA THR A 48 -9.50 -17.67 -12.11
C THR A 48 -9.57 -17.37 -10.62
N THR A 49 -8.69 -16.49 -10.17
CA THR A 49 -8.72 -15.91 -8.82
C THR A 49 -9.25 -14.49 -8.84
N LEU A 50 -9.93 -14.09 -7.77
CA LEU A 50 -10.31 -12.71 -7.51
C LEU A 50 -9.95 -12.36 -6.05
N PRO A 51 -8.77 -11.78 -5.80
CA PRO A 51 -8.41 -11.34 -4.46
C PRO A 51 -9.30 -10.18 -4.01
N ALA A 52 -9.71 -10.18 -2.75
CA ALA A 52 -10.45 -9.07 -2.16
C ALA A 52 -9.59 -7.79 -2.16
N PRO A 53 -10.16 -6.62 -2.50
CA PRO A 53 -9.44 -5.35 -2.43
C PRO A 53 -8.95 -5.07 -1.00
N GLY A 54 -7.70 -4.65 -0.89
CA GLY A 54 -7.12 -4.23 0.39
C GLY A 54 -7.43 -2.76 0.69
N PRO A 55 -7.50 -2.37 1.97
CA PRO A 55 -7.81 -0.99 2.34
C PRO A 55 -6.66 -0.02 2.06
N TYR A 56 -6.94 1.29 2.18
CA TYR A 56 -5.96 2.38 2.28
C TYR A 56 -4.95 2.48 1.12
N GLN A 57 -5.36 2.14 -0.11
CA GLN A 57 -4.56 2.34 -1.33
C GLN A 57 -3.20 1.62 -1.36
N GLY A 58 -2.96 0.60 -0.51
CA GLY A 58 -1.71 -0.16 -0.53
C GLY A 58 -1.41 -0.80 -1.90
N ARG A 59 -2.46 -1.20 -2.63
CA ARG A 59 -2.35 -1.68 -4.02
C ARG A 59 -1.87 -0.58 -4.97
N ALA A 60 -2.39 0.65 -4.83
CA ALA A 60 -1.96 1.79 -5.63
C ALA A 60 -0.48 2.11 -5.41
N ALA A 61 -0.05 2.15 -4.15
CA ALA A 61 1.34 2.40 -3.79
C ALA A 61 2.29 1.31 -4.34
N ASN A 62 1.88 0.04 -4.29
CA ASN A 62 2.63 -1.07 -4.90
C ASN A 62 2.77 -0.91 -6.42
N LEU A 63 1.68 -0.57 -7.13
CA LEU A 63 1.73 -0.35 -8.58
C LEU A 63 2.64 0.83 -8.93
N VAL A 64 2.52 1.95 -8.21
CA VAL A 64 3.37 3.14 -8.41
C VAL A 64 4.84 2.80 -8.18
N SER A 65 5.14 2.07 -7.09
CA SER A 65 6.50 1.61 -6.80
C SER A 65 7.06 0.77 -7.95
N ALA A 66 6.27 -0.15 -8.51
CA ALA A 66 6.74 -1.04 -9.58
C ALA A 66 7.27 -0.27 -10.80
N TRP A 67 6.55 0.76 -11.29
CA TRP A 67 7.04 1.55 -12.43
C TRP A 67 8.05 2.64 -12.05
N THR A 68 8.11 3.04 -10.77
CA THR A 68 9.00 4.12 -10.30
C THR A 68 10.38 3.61 -9.90
N THR A 69 10.43 2.44 -9.26
CA THR A 69 11.64 1.87 -8.65
C THR A 69 12.07 0.55 -9.28
N GLY A 70 11.22 -0.05 -10.12
CA GLY A 70 11.45 -1.36 -10.73
C GLY A 70 11.00 -2.54 -9.87
N GLY A 71 10.35 -2.31 -8.72
CA GLY A 71 9.92 -3.35 -7.80
C GLY A 71 8.80 -2.94 -6.84
N PRO A 72 8.28 -3.88 -6.02
CA PRO A 72 7.20 -3.60 -5.06
C PRO A 72 7.67 -2.65 -3.94
N LEU A 73 6.77 -2.35 -3.00
CA LEU A 73 7.10 -1.60 -1.77
C LEU A 73 8.16 -2.33 -0.92
N ARG A 74 8.58 -1.71 0.19
CA ARG A 74 9.70 -2.15 1.04
C ARG A 74 11.04 -2.01 0.31
N VAL A 75 11.27 -0.78 -0.15
CA VAL A 75 12.44 -0.36 -0.91
C VAL A 75 13.21 0.72 -0.15
N GLY A 76 14.52 0.57 -0.05
CA GLY A 76 15.42 1.56 0.53
C GLY A 76 16.32 2.21 -0.53
N PHE A 77 16.73 3.46 -0.27
CA PHE A 77 17.59 4.25 -1.16
C PHE A 77 18.95 4.63 -0.54
N GLY A 78 19.31 4.03 0.60
CA GLY A 78 20.52 4.40 1.35
C GLY A 78 21.85 4.25 0.57
N ARG A 79 21.84 3.47 -0.52
CA ARG A 79 23.02 3.27 -1.40
C ARG A 79 23.00 4.15 -2.65
N GLY A 80 22.03 5.05 -2.79
CA GLY A 80 21.84 5.89 -3.98
C GLY A 80 21.09 5.20 -5.13
N TYR A 81 20.64 3.96 -4.95
CA TYR A 81 19.80 3.20 -5.88
C TYR A 81 18.73 2.42 -5.10
N PRO A 82 17.58 2.07 -5.72
CA PRO A 82 16.54 1.29 -5.05
C PRO A 82 17.03 -0.12 -4.72
N ALA A 83 16.96 -0.50 -3.45
CA ALA A 83 17.20 -1.85 -2.97
C ALA A 83 15.89 -2.39 -2.37
N PHE A 84 15.35 -3.46 -2.96
CA PHE A 84 14.18 -4.15 -2.41
C PHE A 84 14.62 -5.23 -1.42
N ASP A 85 14.05 -5.20 -0.23
CA ASP A 85 14.20 -6.25 0.78
C ASP A 85 12.97 -6.20 1.72
N PRO A 86 12.05 -7.17 1.61
CA PRO A 86 10.80 -7.13 2.34
C PRO A 86 10.97 -7.37 3.84
N TRP A 87 12.11 -7.90 4.30
CA TRP A 87 12.40 -8.05 5.72
C TRP A 87 13.20 -6.85 6.25
N ALA A 88 14.20 -6.37 5.49
CA ALA A 88 15.02 -5.25 5.92
C ALA A 88 14.27 -3.92 5.96
N TYR A 89 13.31 -3.73 5.06
CA TYR A 89 12.50 -2.51 4.94
C TYR A 89 11.05 -2.71 5.42
N ASP A 90 10.83 -3.64 6.33
CA ASP A 90 9.57 -3.75 7.07
C ASP A 90 9.49 -2.65 8.14
N ALA A 91 8.44 -1.82 8.09
CA ALA A 91 8.33 -0.63 8.94
C ALA A 91 8.20 -0.99 10.42
N ASP A 92 7.37 -1.98 10.75
CA ASP A 92 7.17 -2.42 12.14
C ASP A 92 8.48 -2.96 12.73
N ARG A 93 9.20 -3.78 11.96
CA ARG A 93 10.51 -4.29 12.36
C ARG A 93 11.54 -3.17 12.55
N LEU A 94 11.64 -2.24 11.59
CA LEU A 94 12.60 -1.12 11.65
C LEU A 94 12.37 -0.23 12.88
N VAL A 95 11.11 0.06 13.21
CA VAL A 95 10.77 0.88 14.38
C VAL A 95 11.04 0.13 15.68
N ALA A 96 10.57 -1.13 15.78
CA ALA A 96 10.72 -1.94 16.99
C ALA A 96 12.20 -2.26 17.33
N SER A 97 13.02 -2.53 16.30
CA SER A 97 14.47 -2.75 16.46
C SER A 97 15.24 -1.47 16.77
N GLY A 98 14.67 -0.31 16.43
CA GLY A 98 15.30 0.99 16.57
C GLY A 98 16.35 1.35 15.54
N GLU A 99 16.36 0.63 14.43
CA GLU A 99 17.12 1.03 13.24
C GLU A 99 16.55 2.28 12.56
N ALA A 100 15.24 2.54 12.71
CA ALA A 100 14.64 3.80 12.30
C ALA A 100 14.79 4.87 13.40
N ASP A 101 15.45 5.99 13.07
CA ASP A 101 15.61 7.14 13.98
C ASP A 101 14.44 8.14 13.93
N ALA A 102 13.63 8.10 12.87
CA ALA A 102 12.45 8.95 12.68
C ALA A 102 11.45 8.30 11.70
N VAL A 103 10.19 8.73 11.75
CA VAL A 103 9.09 8.23 10.91
C VAL A 103 8.36 9.39 10.23
N VAL A 104 8.00 9.19 8.96
CA VAL A 104 7.01 10.03 8.26
C VAL A 104 5.77 9.18 8.00
N TRP A 105 4.67 9.49 8.67
CA TRP A 105 3.39 8.81 8.52
C TRP A 105 2.50 9.56 7.54
N VAL A 106 2.15 8.95 6.41
CA VAL A 106 1.31 9.59 5.38
C VAL A 106 0.01 8.82 5.25
N ALA A 107 -1.05 9.33 5.86
CA ALA A 107 -2.32 8.61 6.01
C ALA A 107 -3.55 9.54 5.91
N PRO A 108 -3.75 10.28 4.80
CA PRO A 108 -4.95 11.10 4.62
C PRO A 108 -6.24 10.27 4.49
N LEU A 109 -6.13 8.96 4.23
CA LEU A 109 -7.26 8.01 4.17
C LEU A 109 -7.24 7.01 5.34
N GLY A 110 -6.29 7.14 6.28
CA GLY A 110 -5.88 6.07 7.18
C GLY A 110 -4.79 5.17 6.56
N PRO A 111 -4.37 4.08 7.25
CA PRO A 111 -4.81 3.68 8.59
C PRO A 111 -4.29 4.63 9.68
N ASP A 112 -4.68 4.35 10.94
CA ASP A 112 -4.12 5.02 12.11
C ASP A 112 -2.64 4.68 12.28
N LEU A 113 -1.90 5.60 12.92
CA LEU A 113 -0.50 5.38 13.28
C LEU A 113 -0.40 4.15 14.20
N PRO A 114 0.43 3.13 13.86
CA PRO A 114 0.58 1.96 14.70
C PRO A 114 1.18 2.31 16.06
N ALA A 115 0.72 1.61 17.11
CA ALA A 115 1.25 1.74 18.45
C ALA A 115 2.57 0.95 18.59
N TRP A 116 3.64 1.43 17.97
CA TRP A 116 4.95 0.77 18.05
C TRP A 116 5.57 0.83 19.46
N GLU A 117 6.29 -0.23 19.83
CA GLU A 117 7.18 -0.20 20.99
C GLU A 117 8.40 0.67 20.68
N GLY A 118 8.69 1.64 21.55
CA GLY A 118 9.81 2.58 21.37
C GLY A 118 9.48 3.71 20.39
N ARG A 119 8.77 4.74 20.89
CA ARG A 119 8.39 5.95 20.13
C ARG A 119 9.59 6.52 19.37
N ARG A 120 9.38 6.80 18.07
CA ARG A 120 10.31 7.54 17.22
C ARG A 120 9.76 8.94 16.96
N PRO A 121 10.65 9.95 16.81
CA PRO A 121 10.27 11.23 16.23
C PRO A 121 9.42 11.04 14.98
N THR A 122 8.16 11.47 15.01
CA THR A 122 7.17 11.19 13.97
C THR A 122 6.59 12.48 13.41
N VAL A 123 6.61 12.59 12.07
CA VAL A 123 5.88 13.62 11.31
C VAL A 123 4.69 12.93 10.65
N ALA A 124 3.47 13.34 11.02
CA ALA A 124 2.23 12.76 10.52
C ALA A 124 1.50 13.71 9.56
N LEU A 125 1.18 13.23 8.36
CA LEU A 125 0.32 13.87 7.36
C LEU A 125 -1.01 13.13 7.36
N VAL A 126 -2.04 13.75 7.96
CA VAL A 126 -3.33 13.09 8.25
C VAL A 126 -4.51 13.95 7.83
N ALA A 127 -5.71 13.36 7.80
CA ALA A 127 -6.94 14.09 7.53
C ALA A 127 -7.20 15.17 8.63
N PRO A 128 -7.96 16.23 8.33
CA PRO A 128 -8.31 17.24 9.32
C PRO A 128 -9.10 16.64 10.49
N GLY A 129 -8.71 16.99 11.72
CA GLY A 129 -9.33 16.49 12.95
C GLY A 129 -8.90 15.09 13.37
N THR A 130 -7.97 14.44 12.66
CA THR A 130 -7.42 13.13 13.08
C THR A 130 -6.60 13.29 14.36
N ALA A 131 -7.04 12.67 15.44
CA ALA A 131 -6.25 12.56 16.67
C ALA A 131 -5.12 11.54 16.46
N VAL A 132 -3.88 12.02 16.46
CA VAL A 132 -2.68 11.19 16.28
C VAL A 132 -1.60 11.62 17.25
N ASP A 133 -0.92 10.64 17.86
CA ASP A 133 0.20 10.89 18.75
C ASP A 133 1.52 10.97 17.95
N ALA A 134 1.84 12.16 17.44
CA ALA A 134 3.05 12.44 16.67
C ALA A 134 3.68 13.77 17.12
N ASP A 135 4.98 13.95 16.82
CA ASP A 135 5.72 15.14 17.23
C ASP A 135 5.42 16.35 16.33
N VAL A 136 5.11 16.10 15.06
CA VAL A 136 4.61 17.11 14.13
C VAL A 136 3.39 16.54 13.41
N VAL A 137 2.28 17.28 13.46
CA VAL A 137 1.04 16.92 12.75
C VAL A 137 0.76 17.98 11.69
N ILE A 138 0.58 17.54 10.44
CA ILE A 138 0.21 18.37 9.30
C ILE A 138 -1.10 17.83 8.75
N GLU A 139 -2.18 18.61 8.91
CA GLU A 139 -3.46 18.27 8.32
C GLU A 139 -3.43 18.52 6.81
N VAL A 140 -3.84 17.52 6.04
CA VAL A 140 -3.85 17.55 4.58
C VAL A 140 -5.25 17.23 4.04
N GLY A 141 -5.54 17.71 2.84
CA GLY A 141 -6.78 17.39 2.14
C GLY A 141 -6.94 15.88 1.94
N VAL A 142 -8.16 15.38 2.08
CA VAL A 142 -8.48 13.96 1.89
C VAL A 142 -8.75 13.75 0.40
N PRO A 143 -8.02 12.85 -0.28
CA PRO A 143 -8.19 12.62 -1.72
C PRO A 143 -9.60 12.09 -2.03
N GLY A 144 -10.28 12.67 -3.02
CA GLY A 144 -11.68 12.36 -3.37
C GLY A 144 -12.72 13.05 -2.49
N VAL A 145 -12.30 13.75 -1.45
CA VAL A 145 -13.17 14.59 -0.60
C VAL A 145 -12.82 16.06 -0.80
N HIS A 146 -11.63 16.47 -0.38
CA HIS A 146 -11.21 17.88 -0.39
C HIS A 146 -10.57 18.30 -1.72
N HIS A 147 -9.98 17.36 -2.46
CA HIS A 147 -9.42 17.59 -3.79
C HIS A 147 -9.57 16.35 -4.68
N GLY A 148 -9.53 16.54 -5.99
CA GLY A 148 -9.55 15.44 -6.95
C GLY A 148 -8.32 14.55 -6.81
N ALA A 149 -8.46 13.26 -7.09
CA ALA A 149 -7.38 12.30 -6.90
C ALA A 149 -7.45 11.13 -7.88
N SER A 150 -6.27 10.60 -8.21
CA SER A 150 -6.15 9.28 -8.86
C SER A 150 -6.01 8.21 -7.78
N ILE A 151 -7.02 7.36 -7.62
CA ILE A 151 -7.01 6.25 -6.66
C ILE A 151 -7.20 4.94 -7.43
N VAL A 152 -6.72 3.84 -6.87
CA VAL A 152 -7.14 2.50 -7.32
C VAL A 152 -8.59 2.31 -6.89
N ASP A 153 -9.45 2.07 -7.86
CA ASP A 153 -10.86 1.78 -7.69
C ASP A 153 -11.05 0.26 -7.55
N ASP A 154 -11.68 -0.15 -6.46
CA ASP A 154 -11.87 -1.55 -6.08
C ASP A 154 -12.73 -2.33 -7.06
N LEU A 155 -13.65 -1.67 -7.77
CA LEU A 155 -14.53 -2.31 -8.76
C LEU A 155 -13.83 -2.53 -10.10
N ARG A 156 -13.01 -1.56 -10.52
CA ARG A 156 -12.29 -1.59 -11.81
C ARG A 156 -10.94 -2.26 -11.71
N ASP A 157 -10.46 -2.52 -10.50
CA ASP A 157 -9.14 -3.08 -10.20
C ASP A 157 -8.00 -2.28 -10.87
N GLY A 158 -8.16 -0.95 -10.95
CA GLY A 158 -7.24 -0.05 -11.65
C GLY A 158 -7.38 1.41 -11.22
N PHE A 159 -6.50 2.28 -11.71
CA PHE A 159 -6.55 3.70 -11.40
C PHE A 159 -7.78 4.37 -12.03
N ALA A 160 -8.48 5.16 -11.24
CA ALA A 160 -9.56 6.04 -11.66
C ALA A 160 -9.37 7.43 -11.06
N TRP A 161 -9.79 8.44 -11.82
CA TRP A 161 -9.95 9.79 -11.29
C TRP A 161 -11.25 9.90 -10.51
N ILE A 162 -11.16 10.47 -9.31
CA ILE A 162 -12.29 10.76 -8.44
C ILE A 162 -12.36 12.27 -8.22
N GLU A 163 -13.53 12.83 -8.53
CA GLU A 163 -13.83 14.24 -8.23
C GLU A 163 -14.03 14.46 -6.72
N PRO A 164 -13.62 15.62 -6.19
CA PRO A 164 -13.82 15.95 -4.79
C PRO A 164 -15.31 16.11 -4.47
N SER A 165 -15.77 15.39 -3.45
CA SER A 165 -17.16 15.48 -2.96
C SER A 165 -17.42 16.71 -2.08
N ALA A 166 -16.40 17.25 -1.42
CA ALA A 166 -16.48 18.45 -0.58
C ALA A 166 -15.18 19.26 -0.71
N PRO A 167 -15.00 20.00 -1.82
CA PRO A 167 -13.76 20.73 -2.08
C PRO A 167 -13.38 21.68 -0.94
N ALA A 168 -12.10 21.70 -0.57
CA ALA A 168 -11.57 22.59 0.47
C ALA A 168 -10.15 23.06 0.12
N ASP A 169 -9.80 24.28 0.55
CA ASP A 169 -8.46 24.84 0.39
C ASP A 169 -7.52 24.30 1.48
N LEU A 170 -7.16 23.02 1.34
CA LEU A 170 -6.23 22.31 2.20
C LEU A 170 -5.02 21.85 1.38
N PRO A 171 -3.81 21.84 1.95
CA PRO A 171 -2.65 21.34 1.24
C PRO A 171 -2.80 19.85 0.96
N THR A 172 -2.36 19.40 -0.22
CA THR A 172 -2.33 17.96 -0.52
C THR A 172 -1.11 17.32 0.14
N ALA A 173 -1.18 16.02 0.44
CA ALA A 173 -0.02 15.27 0.94
C ALA A 173 1.19 15.40 -0.02
N ALA A 174 0.95 15.37 -1.34
CA ALA A 174 1.98 15.56 -2.35
C ALA A 174 2.64 16.95 -2.24
N ALA A 175 1.86 18.03 -2.10
CA ALA A 175 2.39 19.38 -1.98
C ALA A 175 3.24 19.57 -0.69
N VAL A 176 2.83 18.93 0.41
CA VAL A 176 3.60 18.94 1.66
C VAL A 176 4.92 18.18 1.48
N LEU A 177 4.87 16.97 0.90
CA LEU A 177 6.06 16.14 0.65
C LEU A 177 7.04 16.83 -0.30
N ASP A 178 6.57 17.45 -1.38
CA ASP A 178 7.38 18.26 -2.30
C ASP A 178 8.01 19.45 -1.57
N GLY A 179 7.24 20.12 -0.71
CA GLY A 179 7.74 21.22 0.13
C GLY A 179 8.85 20.78 1.08
N ILE A 180 8.75 19.60 1.68
CA ILE A 180 9.80 19.00 2.51
C ILE A 180 11.03 18.69 1.65
N ALA A 181 10.85 17.99 0.53
CA ALA A 181 11.94 17.60 -0.38
C ALA A 181 12.72 18.82 -0.90
N ALA A 182 12.03 19.90 -1.28
CA ALA A 182 12.65 21.14 -1.76
C ALA A 182 13.52 21.84 -0.70
N ARG A 183 13.23 21.65 0.59
CA ARG A 183 13.99 22.22 1.72
C ARG A 183 15.12 21.30 2.18
N LEU A 184 15.03 20.00 1.90
CA LEU A 184 16.10 19.02 2.16
C LEU A 184 17.19 19.04 1.09
N ALA A 185 16.84 19.33 -0.16
CA ALA A 185 17.82 19.53 -1.22
C ALA A 185 18.74 20.70 -0.81
N PRO A 186 20.06 20.49 -0.61
CA PRO A 186 20.94 21.55 -0.16
C PRO A 186 20.89 22.71 -1.16
N HIS A 187 21.06 23.95 -0.66
CA HIS A 187 21.71 24.99 -1.46
C HIS A 187 22.89 24.33 -2.17
N ARG A 188 22.78 24.11 -3.49
CA ARG A 188 23.87 23.56 -4.30
C ARG A 188 25.06 24.49 -4.07
N ARG A 189 25.98 24.10 -3.19
CA ARG A 189 27.25 24.79 -3.04
C ARG A 189 27.88 24.77 -4.43
N GLY A 190 28.08 25.95 -5.00
CA GLY A 190 28.87 26.08 -6.21
C GLY A 190 30.27 25.52 -5.99
N GLY A 191 30.82 24.92 -7.04
CA GLY A 191 32.18 24.40 -7.11
C GLY A 191 32.25 22.91 -6.76
N HIS A 192 32.82 22.04 -7.59
CA HIS A 192 34.08 22.26 -8.28
C HIS A 192 34.06 21.75 -9.73
N ALA A 193 34.95 22.38 -10.50
CA ALA A 193 35.28 22.20 -11.91
C ALA A 193 35.58 20.75 -12.32
#